data_AF-A0A1V5HHY7-F1
#
_entry.id   AF-A0A1V5HHY7-F1
#
_cell.length_a   1.000
_cell.length_b   1.000
_cell.length_c   1.000
_cell.angle_alpha   90.00
_cell.angle_beta   90.00
_cell.angle_gamma   90.00
#
_symmetry.space_group_name_H-M   'P 1'
#
loop_
_entity.id
_entity.type
_entity.pdbx_description
1 polymer ?
#
loop_
_entity_poly.entity_id
_entity_poly.type
_entity_poly.pdbx_seq_one_letter_code
_entity_poly.pdbx_strand_id
1 'polypeptide(L)' 'MNIKNLTKEEILSQINYLERNINKGSAVYQANRISRIRRLKSNLRNAG' A
#
# COMPACT_ATOMS: atom_id res chain seq x y z
N MET A 1 2.02 -6.81 -10.14
CA MET A 1 3.22 -6.69 -9.28
C MET A 1 3.01 -7.56 -8.04
N ASN A 2 3.84 -8.58 -7.84
CA ASN A 2 3.65 -9.55 -6.77
C ASN A 2 4.25 -8.99 -5.47
N ILE A 3 3.43 -8.76 -4.44
CA ILE A 3 3.90 -8.15 -3.18
C ILE A 3 4.91 -9.07 -2.47
N LYS A 4 4.91 -10.37 -2.78
CA LYS A 4 5.83 -11.37 -2.21
C LYS A 4 7.32 -11.10 -2.47
N ASN A 5 7.65 -10.28 -3.46
CA ASN A 5 9.03 -10.00 -3.85
C ASN A 5 9.50 -8.60 -3.45
N LEU A 6 8.68 -7.84 -2.70
CA LEU A 6 9.06 -6.49 -2.29
C LEU A 6 9.84 -6.52 -0.98
N THR A 7 10.91 -5.74 -0.89
CA THR A 7 11.61 -5.52 0.38
C THR A 7 10.75 -4.71 1.34
N LYS A 8 11.12 -4.70 2.62
CA LYS A 8 10.45 -3.89 3.64
C LYS A 8 10.42 -2.41 3.27
N GLU A 9 11.53 -1.90 2.75
CA GLU A 9 11.72 -0.50 2.34
C GLU A 9 10.83 -0.16 1.14
N GLU A 10 10.73 -1.06 0.16
CA GLU A 10 9.84 -0.88 -1.00
C GLU A 10 8.37 -0.85 -0.57
N ILE A 11 7.98 -1.71 0.38
CA ILE A 11 6.63 -1.71 0.93
C ILE A 11 6.33 -0.39 1.66
N LEU A 12 7.27 0.10 2.48
CA LEU A 12 7.13 1.38 3.18
C LEU A 12 7.03 2.57 2.20
N SER A 13 7.85 2.59 1.16
CA SER A 13 7.78 3.60 0.10
C SER A 13 6.42 3.59 -0.61
N GLN A 14 5.90 2.41 -0.93
CA GLN A 14 4.57 2.28 -1.52
C GLN A 14 3.45 2.76 -0.60
N ILE A 15 3.50 2.46 0.70
CA ILE A 15 2.53 2.96 1.67
C ILE A 15 2.54 4.49 1.69
N ASN A 16 3.71 5.12 1.80
CA ASN A 16 3.85 6.57 1.82
C ASN A 16 3.31 7.22 0.53
N TYR A 17 3.63 6.65 -0.64
CA TYR A 17 3.07 7.12 -1.91
C TYR A 17 1.55 7.04 -1.94
N LEU A 18 0.96 5.93 -1.47
CA LEU A 18 -0.49 5.74 -1.46
C LEU A 18 -1.18 6.69 -0.48
N GLU A 19 -0.61 6.91 0.70
CA GLU A 19 -1.14 7.84 1.72
C GLU A 19 -1.12 9.29 1.22
N ARG A 20 -0.02 9.75 0.59
CA ARG A 20 0.07 11.11 0.00
C ARG A 20 -0.93 11.36 -1.13
N ASN A 21 -1.35 10.30 -1.82
CA ASN A 21 -2.27 10.40 -2.95
C ASN A 21 -3.66 9.87 -2.62
N ILE A 22 -4.00 9.64 -1.34
CA ILE A 22 -5.21 8.91 -0.98
C ILE A 22 -6.49 9.59 -1.45
N ASN A 23 -6.50 10.93 -1.51
CA ASN A 23 -7.65 11.74 -1.92
C ASN A 23 -7.71 12.03 -3.44
N LYS A 24 -6.76 11.54 -4.24
CA LYS A 24 -6.74 11.84 -5.70
C LYS A 24 -7.68 10.92 -6.50
N GLY A 25 -8.40 11.45 -7.48
CA GLY A 25 -9.26 10.66 -8.36
C GLY A 25 -10.58 10.24 -7.72
N SER A 26 -11.30 9.31 -8.36
CA SER A 26 -12.66 8.92 -7.96
C SER A 26 -12.70 8.13 -6.66
N ALA A 27 -13.87 8.11 -5.99
CA ALA A 27 -14.09 7.38 -4.74
C ALA A 27 -13.68 5.89 -4.83
N VAL A 28 -13.87 5.26 -5.99
CA VAL A 28 -13.44 3.88 -6.25
C VAL A 28 -11.91 3.75 -6.22
N TYR A 29 -11.19 4.69 -6.82
CA TYR A 29 -9.73 4.73 -6.76
C TYR A 29 -9.22 4.96 -5.33
N GLN A 30 -9.88 5.85 -4.58
CA GLN A 30 -9.53 6.10 -3.18
C GLN A 30 -9.72 4.83 -2.33
N ALA A 31 -10.86 4.14 -2.48
CA ALA A 31 -11.14 2.87 -1.80
C ALA A 31 -10.11 1.78 -2.15
N ASN A 32 -9.71 1.69 -3.42
CA ASN A 32 -8.67 0.75 -3.87
C ASN A 32 -7.30 1.07 -3.23
N ARG A 33 -6.94 2.36 -3.08
CA ARG A 33 -5.70 2.75 -2.39
C ARG A 33 -5.74 2.36 -0.91
N ILE A 34 -6.87 2.59 -0.22
CA ILE A 34 -7.06 2.19 1.18
C ILE A 34 -6.89 0.68 1.34
N SER A 35 -7.54 -0.11 0.49
CA SER A 35 -7.42 -1.57 0.48
C SER A 35 -5.96 -2.02 0.27
N ARG A 36 -5.25 -1.37 -0.66
CA ARG A 36 -3.85 -1.67 -0.94
C ARG A 36 -2.93 -1.32 0.24
N ILE A 37 -3.13 -0.17 0.88
CA ILE A 37 -2.40 0.21 2.11
C ILE A 37 -2.60 -0.85 3.19
N ARG A 38 -3.84 -1.29 3.42
CA ARG A 38 -4.15 -2.32 4.43
C ARG A 38 -3.40 -3.63 4.15
N ARG A 39 -3.37 -4.07 2.90
CA ARG A 39 -2.64 -5.28 2.48
C ARG A 39 -1.13 -5.14 2.68
N LEU A 40 -0.55 -4.00 2.31
CA LEU A 40 0.87 -3.72 2.51
C LEU A 40 1.25 -3.70 4.00
N LYS A 41 0.44 -3.05 4.84
CA LYS A 41 0.63 -3.05 6.31
C LYS A 41 0.53 -4.46 6.90
N SER A 42 -0.40 -5.30 6.40
CA SER A 42 -0.52 -6.69 6.84
C SER A 42 0.72 -7.52 6.46
N ASN A 43 1.26 -7.34 5.26
CA ASN A 43 2.47 -8.07 4.86
C ASN A 43 3.68 -7.67 5.70
N LEU A 44 3.82 -6.39 6.05
CA LEU A 44 4.88 -5.95 6.98
C LEU A 44 4.79 -6.61 8.35
N ARG A 45 3.57 -6.83 8.86
CA ARG A 45 3.35 -7.50 10.15
C ARG A 45 3.69 -8.99 10.10
N ASN A 46 3.44 -9.64 8.97
CA ASN A 46 3.69 -11.07 8.80
C ASN A 46 5.12 -11.39 8.32
N ALA A 47 5.88 -10.38 7.88
CA ALA A 47 7.26 -10.50 7.42
C ALA A 47 8.30 -10.24 8.52
N GLY A 48 7.85 -9.84 9.71
CA GLY A 48 8.66 -9.76 10.94
C GLY A 48 8.35 -10.92 11.87
#